data_AF-A0A930S7Z6-F1
#
_entry.id   AF-A0A930S7Z6-F1
#
_cell.length_a   1.000
_cell.length_b   1.000
_cell.length_c   1.000
_cell.angle_alpha   90.00
_cell.angle_beta   90.00
_cell.angle_gamma   90.00
#
_symmetry.space_group_name_H-M   'P 1'
#
loop_
_entity.id
_entity.type
_entity.pdbx_description
1 polymer ?
#
loop_
_entity_poly.entity_id
_entity_poly.type
_entity_poly.pdbx_seq_one_letter_code
_entity_poly.pdbx_strand_id
1 'polypeptide(L)'
;MPTGIIINSLSIILGGIAGGLFGDYLRDDFKENLNLIFGLASMVMGISAIMNMVNMPAVIFAVVIGTIIGLALKFGNLINKGAGLMEKGLSKITPSKQTGLAHDEFYAQLLTVIVLFCASGTGIYGSLESGMTG
;
A
#
# COMPACT_ATOMS: atom_id res chain seq x y z
N MET A 1 -5.59 -13.99 -18.84
CA MET A 1 -6.42 -14.06 -17.62
C MET A 1 -5.59 -13.48 -16.49
N PRO A 2 -6.12 -12.52 -15.71
CA PRO A 2 -5.38 -11.81 -14.65
C PRO A 2 -5.18 -12.67 -13.39
N THR A 3 -4.73 -13.92 -13.56
CA THR A 3 -4.50 -14.88 -12.47
C THR A 3 -3.48 -14.35 -11.46
N GLY A 4 -2.43 -13.66 -11.93
CA GLY A 4 -1.45 -13.03 -11.05
C GLY A 4 -2.06 -11.99 -10.10
N ILE A 5 -2.96 -11.14 -10.59
CA ILE A 5 -3.65 -10.13 -9.75
C ILE A 5 -4.60 -10.80 -8.78
N ILE A 6 -5.39 -11.77 -9.25
CA ILE A 6 -6.35 -12.48 -8.40
C ILE A 6 -5.63 -13.15 -7.23
N ILE A 7 -4.51 -13.85 -7.52
CA ILE A 7 -3.69 -14.48 -6.49
C ILE A 7 -3.10 -13.42 -5.55
N ASN A 8 -2.56 -12.33 -6.09
CA ASN A 8 -2.00 -11.24 -5.28
C ASN A 8 -3.05 -10.64 -4.33
N SER A 9 -4.22 -10.27 -4.84
CA SER A 9 -5.32 -9.72 -4.05
C SER A 9 -5.81 -10.69 -2.98
N LEU A 10 -5.98 -11.98 -3.31
CA LEU A 10 -6.36 -12.99 -2.33
C LEU A 10 -5.28 -13.19 -1.26
N SER A 11 -4.01 -13.15 -1.64
CA SER A 11 -2.87 -13.28 -0.73
C SER A 11 -2.82 -12.09 0.25
N ILE A 12 -3.07 -10.88 -0.23
CA ILE A 12 -3.16 -9.67 0.60
C ILE A 12 -4.34 -9.78 1.58
N ILE A 13 -5.51 -10.22 1.12
CA ILE A 13 -6.69 -10.39 1.99
C ILE A 13 -6.44 -11.44 3.06
N LEU A 14 -5.99 -12.63 2.67
CA LEU A 14 -5.74 -13.73 3.60
C LEU A 14 -4.59 -13.41 4.56
N GLY A 15 -3.51 -12.82 4.06
CA GLY A 15 -2.38 -12.36 4.86
C GLY A 15 -2.76 -11.23 5.82
N GLY A 16 -3.62 -10.31 5.40
CA GLY A 16 -4.16 -9.24 6.24
C GLY A 16 -5.06 -9.76 7.35
N ILE A 17 -5.94 -10.72 7.06
CA ILE A 17 -6.79 -11.37 8.07
C ILE A 17 -5.92 -12.15 9.07
N ALA A 18 -4.98 -12.96 8.59
CA ALA A 18 -4.06 -13.71 9.43
C ALA A 18 -3.19 -12.78 10.29
N GLY A 19 -2.65 -11.71 9.70
CA GLY A 19 -1.89 -10.68 10.41
C GLY A 19 -2.73 -9.93 11.44
N GLY A 20 -4.02 -9.70 11.18
CA GLY A 20 -4.94 -9.09 12.15
C GLY A 20 -5.27 -10.01 13.33
N LEU A 21 -5.37 -11.32 13.10
CA LEU A 21 -5.67 -12.31 14.15
C LEU A 21 -4.45 -12.69 15.00
N PHE A 22 -3.29 -12.83 14.38
CA PHE A 22 -2.05 -13.30 15.03
C PHE A 22 -1.04 -12.17 15.30
N GLY A 23 -1.31 -10.95 14.84
CA GLY A 23 -0.44 -9.77 14.96
C GLY A 23 -0.07 -9.40 16.39
N ASP A 24 -0.98 -9.63 17.34
CA ASP A 24 -0.77 -9.35 18.76
C ASP A 24 0.26 -10.29 19.42
N TYR A 25 0.57 -11.42 18.78
CA TYR A 25 1.58 -12.37 19.25
C TYR A 25 3.01 -11.95 18.88
N LEU A 26 3.17 -10.93 18.04
CA LEU A 26 4.46 -10.44 17.57
C LEU A 26 4.94 -9.26 18.43
N ARG A 27 6.21 -9.29 18.83
CA ARG A 27 6.88 -8.18 19.53
C ARG A 27 6.88 -6.91 18.67
N ASP A 28 6.74 -5.75 19.30
CA ASP A 28 6.71 -4.47 18.59
C ASP A 28 8.01 -4.19 17.83
N ASP A 29 9.17 -4.52 18.41
CA ASP A 29 10.46 -4.45 17.71
C ASP A 29 10.46 -5.23 16.39
N PHE A 30 9.80 -6.40 16.39
CA PHE A 30 9.74 -7.24 15.20
C PHE A 30 8.83 -6.64 14.12
N LYS A 31 7.70 -6.04 14.51
CA LYS A 31 6.80 -5.32 13.60
C LYS A 31 7.50 -4.14 12.94
N GLU A 32 8.26 -3.38 13.72
CA GLU A 32 9.01 -2.22 13.21
C GLU A 32 10.11 -2.64 12.23
N ASN A 33 10.90 -3.66 12.58
CA ASN A 33 11.93 -4.22 11.69
C ASN A 33 11.31 -4.81 10.41
N LEU A 34 10.15 -5.48 10.50
CA LEU A 34 9.42 -5.95 9.32
C LEU A 34 9.00 -4.79 8.41
N ASN A 35 8.46 -3.71 8.97
CA ASN A 35 8.05 -2.55 8.19
C ASN A 35 9.26 -1.92 7.46
N LEU A 36 10.42 -1.83 8.12
CA LEU A 36 11.67 -1.37 7.50
C LEU A 36 12.11 -2.28 6.34
N ILE A 37 12.09 -3.60 6.54
CA ILE A 37 12.44 -4.58 5.49
C ILE A 37 11.49 -4.45 4.30
N PHE A 38 10.20 -4.31 4.55
CA PHE A 38 9.21 -4.12 3.49
C PHE A 38 9.36 -2.79 2.76
N GLY A 39 9.69 -1.71 3.48
CA GLY A 39 10.06 -0.43 2.88
C GLY A 39 11.28 -0.54 1.95
N LEU A 40 12.33 -1.23 2.39
CA LEU A 40 13.53 -1.50 1.58
C LEU A 40 13.18 -2.36 0.35
N ALA A 41 12.39 -3.42 0.52
CA ALA A 41 11.97 -4.27 -0.59
C ALA A 41 11.18 -3.49 -1.65
N SER A 42 10.28 -2.62 -1.22
CA SER A 42 9.53 -1.73 -2.14
C SER A 42 10.44 -0.76 -2.87
N MET A 43 11.49 -0.24 -2.21
CA MET A 43 12.47 0.62 -2.87
C MET A 43 13.24 -0.14 -3.97
N VAL A 44 13.68 -1.38 -3.68
CA VAL A 44 14.35 -2.24 -4.67
C VAL A 44 13.43 -2.52 -5.87
N MET A 45 12.17 -2.88 -5.62
CA MET A 45 11.19 -3.07 -6.69
C MET A 45 10.98 -1.78 -7.51
N GLY A 46 10.87 -0.63 -6.86
CA GLY A 46 10.75 0.67 -7.52
C GLY A 46 11.94 1.00 -8.43
N ILE A 47 13.17 0.83 -7.94
CA ILE A 47 14.39 1.06 -8.73
C ILE A 47 14.44 0.12 -9.94
N SER A 48 14.11 -1.16 -9.74
CA SER A 48 14.10 -2.15 -10.83
C SER A 48 13.09 -1.79 -11.94
N ALA A 49 11.96 -1.18 -11.58
CA ALA A 49 10.96 -0.73 -12.55
C ALA A 49 11.47 0.47 -13.37
N ILE A 50 12.23 1.39 -12.76
CA ILE A 50 12.81 2.55 -13.46
C ILE A 50 13.78 2.10 -14.56
N MET A 51 14.60 1.08 -14.28
CA MET A 51 15.60 0.59 -15.24
C MET A 51 14.96 0.02 -16.52
N ASN A 52 13.71 -0.46 -16.46
CA ASN A 52 13.00 -1.04 -17.59
C ASN A 52 12.15 -0.03 -18.37
N MET A 53 12.20 1.27 -18.04
CA MET A 53 11.38 2.28 -18.69
C MET A 53 11.90 2.67 -20.07
N VAL A 54 11.08 2.44 -21.10
CA VAL A 54 11.27 2.96 -22.45
C VAL A 54 10.45 4.25 -22.60
N ASN A 55 11.02 5.27 -23.25
CA ASN A 55 10.39 6.58 -23.48
C ASN A 55 10.18 7.44 -22.20
N MET A 56 11.24 7.65 -21.43
CA MET A 56 11.27 8.53 -20.25
C MET A 56 10.54 9.87 -20.40
N PRO A 57 10.65 10.63 -21.51
CA PRO A 57 9.94 11.90 -21.65
C PRO A 57 8.40 11.79 -21.55
N ALA A 58 7.81 10.75 -22.15
CA ALA A 58 6.36 10.54 -22.11
C ALA A 58 5.89 10.15 -20.71
N VAL A 59 6.68 9.32 -20.01
CA VAL A 59 6.42 8.94 -18.61
C VAL A 59 6.47 10.17 -17.70
N ILE A 60 7.52 11.00 -17.83
CA ILE A 60 7.65 12.24 -17.04
C ILE A 60 6.45 13.15 -17.28
N PHE A 61 6.02 13.31 -18.54
CA PHE A 61 4.87 14.14 -18.86
C PHE A 61 3.57 13.62 -18.22
N ALA A 62 3.33 12.31 -18.27
CA ALA A 62 2.18 11.69 -17.61
C ALA A 62 2.21 11.87 -16.09
N VAL A 63 3.39 11.72 -15.45
CA VAL A 63 3.56 11.94 -14.01
C VAL A 63 3.29 13.39 -13.63
N VAL A 64 3.78 14.36 -14.40
CA VAL A 64 3.55 15.79 -14.15
C VAL A 64 2.07 16.13 -14.25
N ILE A 65 1.39 15.72 -15.33
CA ILE A 65 -0.05 15.97 -15.49
C ILE A 65 -0.85 15.29 -14.39
N GLY A 66 -0.57 14.02 -14.10
CA GLY A 66 -1.24 13.27 -13.04
C GLY A 66 -1.08 13.94 -11.67
N THR A 67 0.12 14.47 -11.38
CA THR A 67 0.38 15.21 -10.14
C THR A 67 -0.42 16.50 -10.06
N ILE A 68 -0.48 17.28 -11.15
CA ILE A 68 -1.27 18.52 -11.20
C ILE A 68 -2.74 18.22 -10.95
N ILE A 69 -3.30 17.21 -11.61
CA ILE A 69 -4.69 16.78 -11.43
C ILE A 69 -4.93 16.29 -10.00
N GLY A 70 -4.03 15.45 -9.47
CA GLY A 70 -4.13 14.92 -8.10
C GLY A 70 -4.11 16.02 -7.03
N LEU A 71 -3.25 17.03 -7.20
CA LEU A 71 -3.20 18.20 -6.33
C LEU A 71 -4.47 19.06 -6.45
N ALA A 72 -4.94 19.32 -7.67
CA ALA A 72 -6.16 20.09 -7.92
C ALA A 72 -7.40 19.44 -7.28
N LEU A 73 -7.50 18.11 -7.35
CA LEU A 73 -8.57 17.34 -6.73
C LEU A 73 -8.40 17.12 -5.22
N LYS A 74 -7.28 17.59 -4.63
CA LYS A 74 -6.87 17.28 -3.25
C LYS A 74 -6.96 15.78 -2.95
N PHE A 75 -6.46 14.95 -3.87
CA PHE A 75 -6.59 13.49 -3.83
C PHE A 75 -6.00 12.89 -2.55
N GLY A 76 -4.93 13.49 -2.01
CA GLY A 76 -4.38 13.12 -0.70
C GLY A 76 -5.40 13.23 0.45
N ASN A 77 -6.26 14.24 0.44
CA ASN A 77 -7.32 14.38 1.46
C ASN A 77 -8.39 13.31 1.31
N LEU A 78 -8.71 12.91 0.08
CA LEU A 78 -9.63 11.80 -0.20
C LEU A 78 -9.06 10.47 0.30
N ILE A 79 -7.77 10.21 0.06
CA ILE A 79 -7.07 9.03 0.58
C ILE A 79 -7.08 9.03 2.11
N ASN A 80 -6.69 10.14 2.76
CA ASN A 80 -6.69 10.26 4.21
C ASN A 80 -8.08 10.06 4.82
N LYS A 81 -9.12 10.61 4.18
CA LYS A 81 -10.52 10.45 4.62
C LYS A 81 -10.99 9.00 4.44
N GLY A 82 -10.61 8.34 3.35
CA GLY A 82 -10.88 6.93 3.10
C GLY A 82 -10.20 6.02 4.12
N ALA A 83 -8.94 6.28 4.43
CA ALA A 83 -8.19 5.55 5.46
C ALA A 83 -8.83 5.73 6.85
N GLY A 84 -9.23 6.95 7.22
CA GLY A 84 -9.94 7.20 8.47
C GLY A 84 -11.32 6.52 8.53
N LEU A 85 -12.02 6.36 7.40
CA LEU A 85 -13.26 5.56 7.34
C LEU A 85 -12.98 4.06 7.53
N MET A 86 -11.93 3.55 6.90
CA MET A 86 -11.55 2.14 7.01
C MET A 86 -11.14 1.78 8.43
N GLU A 87 -10.42 2.67 9.11
CA GLU A 87 -9.96 2.45 10.47
C GLU A 87 -11.08 2.64 11.51
N LYS A 88 -12.07 3.51 11.26
CA LYS A 88 -13.34 3.51 12.02
C LYS A 88 -14.14 2.20 11.85
N GLY A 89 -14.09 1.59 10.67
CA GLY A 89 -14.70 0.28 10.44
C GLY A 89 -13.95 -0.82 11.19
N LEU A 90 -12.62 -0.76 11.17
CA LEU A 90 -11.75 -1.77 11.77
C LEU A 90 -11.75 -1.71 13.31
N SER A 91 -11.70 -0.52 13.90
CA SER A 91 -11.79 -0.31 15.36
C SER A 91 -13.12 -0.76 15.98
N LYS A 92 -14.16 -0.94 15.15
CA LYS A 92 -15.46 -1.47 15.57
C LYS A 92 -15.50 -2.99 15.62
N ILE A 93 -14.61 -3.66 14.88
CA ILE A 93 -14.51 -5.13 14.78
C ILE A 93 -13.39 -5.65 15.68
N THR A 94 -12.29 -4.89 15.81
CA THR A 94 -11.18 -5.18 16.71
C THR A 94 -11.26 -4.23 17.90
N PRO A 95 -11.63 -4.68 19.11
CA PRO A 95 -11.59 -3.83 20.29
C PRO A 95 -10.14 -3.43 20.53
N SER A 96 -9.86 -2.13 20.48
CA SER A 96 -8.55 -1.54 20.75
C SER A 96 -8.07 -1.99 22.14
N LYS A 97 -7.25 -3.04 22.17
CA LYS A 97 -6.33 -3.28 23.28
C LYS A 97 -5.13 -2.44 22.97
N GLN A 98 -5.05 -1.29 23.66
CA GLN A 98 -3.88 -0.47 23.94
C GLN A 98 -2.56 -1.06 23.41
N THR A 99 -2.33 -0.97 22.11
CA THR A 99 -1.00 -1.07 21.55
C THR A 99 -0.33 0.23 21.94
N GLY A 100 0.82 0.20 22.62
CA GLY A 100 1.52 1.39 23.11
C GLY A 100 2.02 2.36 22.02
N LEU A 101 1.60 2.18 20.77
CA LEU A 101 1.81 3.10 19.66
C LEU A 101 0.77 4.20 19.72
N ALA A 102 1.21 5.46 19.62
CA ALA A 102 0.28 6.57 19.43
C ALA A 102 -0.60 6.28 18.20
N HIS A 103 -1.91 6.54 18.29
CA HIS A 103 -2.85 6.26 17.20
C HIS A 103 -2.31 6.74 15.84
N ASP A 104 -1.72 7.94 15.79
CA ASP A 104 -1.08 8.54 14.61
C ASP A 104 0.04 7.69 14.00
N GLU A 105 0.84 7.02 14.84
CA GLU A 105 1.94 6.17 14.37
C GLU A 105 1.43 4.86 13.78
N PHE A 106 0.40 4.27 14.38
CA PHE A 106 -0.32 3.14 13.81
C PHE A 106 -0.97 3.50 12.46
N TYR A 107 -1.61 4.67 12.37
CA TYR A 107 -2.16 5.18 11.10
C TYR A 107 -1.07 5.34 10.05
N ALA A 108 0.07 5.95 10.41
CA ALA A 108 1.17 6.17 9.48
C ALA A 108 1.74 4.83 8.97
N GLN A 109 1.92 3.85 9.85
CA GLN A 109 2.39 2.52 9.47
C GLN A 109 1.38 1.78 8.60
N LEU A 110 0.09 1.78 8.96
CA LEU A 110 -0.96 1.15 8.17
C LEU A 110 -1.06 1.78 6.77
N LEU A 111 -1.06 3.12 6.69
CA LEU A 111 -1.05 3.84 5.43
C LEU A 111 0.19 3.51 4.60
N THR A 112 1.35 3.45 5.25
CA THR A 112 2.61 3.08 4.59
C THR A 112 2.50 1.69 4.00
N VAL A 113 2.04 0.69 4.76
CA VAL A 113 1.86 -0.70 4.26
C VAL A 113 0.84 -0.75 3.12
N ILE A 114 -0.30 -0.08 3.22
CA ILE A 114 -1.30 -0.04 2.14
C ILE A 114 -0.70 0.59 0.87
N VAL A 115 0.06 1.68 1.02
CA VAL A 115 0.70 2.33 -0.13
C VAL A 115 1.81 1.47 -0.71
N LEU A 116 2.65 0.84 0.12
CA LEU A 116 3.78 -0.01 -0.30
C LEU A 116 3.35 -1.34 -0.93
N PHE A 117 2.21 -1.90 -0.55
CA PHE A 117 1.77 -3.22 -1.05
C PHE A 117 0.58 -3.17 -1.98
N CYS A 118 -0.38 -2.27 -1.76
CA CYS A 118 -1.59 -2.20 -2.58
C CYS A 118 -1.47 -1.16 -3.70
N ALA A 119 -0.98 0.04 -3.38
CA ALA A 119 -0.86 1.14 -4.34
C ALA A 119 0.50 1.22 -5.03
N SER A 120 1.46 0.39 -4.62
CA SER A 120 2.83 0.40 -5.15
C SER A 120 2.87 -0.05 -6.61
N GLY A 121 4.06 0.07 -7.19
CA GLY A 121 4.36 -0.23 -8.59
C GLY A 121 3.69 -1.53 -9.03
N THR A 122 3.94 -2.66 -8.37
CA THR A 122 3.38 -3.96 -8.78
C THR A 122 1.86 -4.09 -8.65
N GLY A 123 1.20 -3.36 -7.74
CA GLY A 123 -0.25 -3.40 -7.57
C GLY A 123 -0.99 -2.61 -8.67
N ILE A 124 -0.62 -1.35 -8.86
CA ILE A 124 -1.23 -0.49 -9.88
C ILE A 124 -0.71 -0.83 -11.28
N TYR A 125 0.60 -0.94 -11.47
CA TYR A 125 1.17 -1.31 -12.76
C TYR A 125 0.77 -2.73 -13.16
N GLY A 126 0.79 -3.69 -12.22
CA GLY A 126 0.39 -5.06 -12.51
C GLY A 126 -1.09 -5.18 -12.89
N SER A 127 -1.96 -4.39 -12.25
CA SER A 127 -3.39 -4.30 -12.62
C SER A 127 -3.63 -3.67 -13.98
N LEU A 128 -2.90 -2.59 -14.29
CA LEU A 128 -2.94 -1.97 -15.62
C LEU A 128 -2.41 -2.92 -16.69
N GLU A 129 -1.23 -3.51 -16.48
CA GLU A 129 -0.59 -4.41 -17.44
C GLU A 129 -1.45 -5.64 -17.71
N SER A 130 -1.96 -6.33 -16.68
CA SER A 130 -2.83 -7.48 -16.93
C SER A 130 -4.18 -7.07 -17.52
N GLY A 131 -4.65 -5.84 -17.29
CA GLY A 131 -5.83 -5.30 -17.96
C GLY A 131 -5.60 -5.00 -19.44
N MET A 132 -4.40 -4.52 -19.80
CA MET A 132 -3.99 -4.24 -21.19
C MET A 132 -3.59 -5.50 -21.96
N THR A 133 -3.04 -6.51 -21.28
CA THR A 133 -2.51 -7.74 -21.89
C THR A 133 -3.45 -8.95 -21.78
N GLY A 134 -4.46 -8.91 -20.92
CA GLY A 134 -5.53 -9.92 -20.79
C GLY A 134 -5.28 -11.02 -19.77
#